data_AF-A0A376S7R6-F1
#
_entry.id   AF-A0A376S7R6-F1
#
_cell.length_a   1.000
_cell.length_b   1.000
_cell.length_c   1.000
_cell.angle_alpha   90.00
_cell.angle_beta   90.00
_cell.angle_gamma   90.00
#
_symmetry.space_group_name_H-M   'P 1'
#
loop_
_entity.id
_entity.type
_entity.pdbx_description
1 polymer ?
#
loop_
_entity_poly.entity_id
_entity_poly.type
_entity_poly.pdbx_seq_one_letter_code
_entity_poly.pdbx_strand_id
1 'polypeptide(L)' 'MEYFDMRKMSVNLWRNAAGETREICTFPPAKRDFYWRASIASIAANGEFFFVSRYGKDSDVAGRRRDVP' A
#
# COMPACT_ATOMS: atom_id res chain seq x y z
N MET A 1 -17.08 6.81 -13.64
CA MET A 1 -16.01 6.72 -12.64
C MET A 1 -16.23 5.45 -11.84
N GLU A 2 -15.18 4.65 -11.64
CA GLU A 2 -15.22 3.55 -10.68
C GLU A 2 -14.58 4.00 -9.38
N TYR A 3 -15.20 3.63 -8.27
CA TYR A 3 -14.72 3.93 -6.93
C TYR A 3 -14.21 2.66 -6.27
N PHE A 4 -13.07 2.76 -5.59
CA PHE A 4 -12.53 1.66 -4.80
C PHE A 4 -13.08 1.75 -3.38
N ASP A 5 -13.69 0.66 -2.92
CA ASP A 5 -14.13 0.53 -1.53
C ASP A 5 -13.04 -0.17 -0.71
N MET A 6 -12.39 0.59 0.17
CA MET A 6 -11.30 0.10 1.02
C MET A 6 -11.67 -1.15 1.84
N ARG A 7 -12.95 -1.32 2.19
CA ARG A 7 -13.42 -2.46 2.99
C ARG A 7 -13.55 -3.74 2.17
N LYS A 8 -13.65 -3.63 0.85
CA LYS A 8 -13.80 -4.76 -0.08
C LYS A 8 -12.48 -5.17 -0.74
N MET A 9 -11.44 -4.35 -0.60
CA MET A 9 -10.13 -4.63 -1.17
C MET A 9 -9.42 -5.75 -0.40
N SER A 10 -8.73 -6.62 -1.15
CA SER A 10 -7.89 -7.67 -0.57
C SER A 10 -6.75 -7.07 0.25
N VAL A 11 -6.52 -7.64 1.42
CA VAL A 11 -5.47 -7.21 2.35
C VAL A 11 -4.29 -8.17 2.25
N ASN A 12 -3.10 -7.62 2.04
CA ASN A 12 -1.85 -8.37 2.07
C ASN A 12 -1.03 -7.94 3.29
N LEU A 13 -0.99 -8.81 4.31
CA LEU A 13 -0.20 -8.59 5.52
C LEU A 13 1.29 -8.63 5.20
N TRP A 14 2.05 -7.74 5.83
CA TRP A 14 3.51 -7.73 5.69
C TRP A 14 4.13 -8.86 6.50
N ARG A 15 5.21 -9.46 5.98
CA ARG A 15 5.92 -10.55 6.66
C ARG A 15 6.47 -10.17 8.04
N ASN A 16 6.75 -8.88 8.27
CA ASN A 16 7.24 -8.36 9.53
C ASN A 16 6.11 -7.97 10.52
N ALA A 17 4.84 -8.22 10.16
CA ALA A 17 3.65 -7.85 10.93
C ALA A 17 3.53 -6.35 11.29
N ALA A 18 4.34 -5.47 10.69
CA ALA A 18 4.34 -4.03 10.97
C ALA A 18 3.25 -3.26 10.20
N GLY A 19 2.44 -3.96 9.39
CA GLY A 19 1.41 -3.35 8.58
C GLY A 19 0.85 -4.26 7.51
N GLU A 20 0.12 -3.63 6.59
CA GLU A 20 -0.59 -4.29 5.51
C GLU A 20 -0.66 -3.38 4.27
N THR A 21 -0.81 -4.00 3.11
CA THR A 21 -1.00 -3.30 1.84
C THR A 21 -2.31 -3.73 1.19
N ARG A 22 -3.07 -2.75 0.70
CA ARG A 22 -4.22 -2.95 -0.21
C ARG A 22 -3.84 -2.42 -1.59
N GLU A 23 -3.83 -3.28 -2.59
CA GLU A 23 -3.54 -2.89 -3.97
C GLU A 23 -4.76 -2.23 -4.61
N ILE A 24 -4.59 -1.03 -5.17
CA ILE A 24 -5.63 -0.35 -5.95
C ILE A 24 -5.59 -0.89 -7.38
N CYS A 25 -4.44 -0.76 -8.04
CA CYS A 25 -4.22 -1.27 -9.38
C CYS A 25 -2.73 -1.31 -9.73
N THR A 26 -2.44 -2.07 -10.77
CA THR A 26 -1.09 -2.28 -11.30
C THR A 26 -1.17 -2.26 -12.83
N PHE A 27 -0.20 -1.61 -13.48
CA PHE A 27 -0.14 -1.60 -14.94
C PHE A 27 1.24 -2.03 -15.45
N PRO A 28 1.32 -3.00 -16.39
CA PRO A 28 0.22 -3.83 -16.88
C PRO A 28 -0.37 -4.74 -15.78
N PRO A 29 -1.69 -5.03 -15.83
CA PRO A 29 -2.34 -5.87 -14.83
C PRO A 29 -1.81 -7.31 -14.85
N ALA A 30 -1.79 -7.95 -13.69
CA ALA A 30 -1.41 -9.36 -13.50
C ALA A 30 0.02 -9.75 -13.97
N LYS A 31 0.93 -8.78 -14.12
CA LYS A 31 2.34 -9.06 -14.43
C LYS A 31 3.23 -8.86 -13.19
N ARG A 32 4.24 -9.73 -13.06
CA ARG A 32 5.27 -9.62 -12.02
C ARG A 32 6.08 -8.33 -12.17
N ASP A 33 6.39 -7.99 -13.42
CA ASP A 33 7.03 -6.73 -13.79
C ASP A 33 5.94 -5.74 -14.23
N PHE A 34 5.79 -4.67 -13.46
CA PHE A 34 4.87 -3.58 -13.73
C PHE A 34 5.65 -2.30 -14.08
N TYR A 35 4.98 -1.33 -14.71
CA TYR A 35 5.52 0.01 -14.92
C TYR A 35 5.20 0.91 -13.74
N TRP A 36 3.99 0.83 -13.22
CA TRP A 36 3.57 1.52 -12.01
C TRP A 36 2.53 0.69 -11.24
N ARG A 37 2.46 0.94 -9.93
CA ARG A 37 1.49 0.33 -9.01
C ARG A 37 1.03 1.38 -8.01
N ALA A 38 -0.29 1.47 -7.82
CA ALA A 38 -0.90 2.27 -6.77
C ALA A 38 -1.42 1.36 -5.65
N SER A 39 -1.11 1.70 -4.40
CA SER A 39 -1.53 0.93 -3.24
C SER A 39 -1.66 1.79 -2.00
N ILE A 40 -2.52 1.38 -1.06
CA ILE A 40 -2.66 1.98 0.26
C ILE A 40 -1.93 1.08 1.27
N ALA A 41 -1.03 1.67 2.04
CA ALA A 41 -0.34 0.99 3.14
C ALA A 41 -0.91 1.46 4.48
N SER A 42 -1.20 0.52 5.37
CA SER A 42 -1.50 0.81 6.77
C SER A 42 -0.32 0.38 7.62
N ILE A 43 0.23 1.32 8.40
CA ILE A 43 1.42 1.11 9.24
C ILE A 43 0.94 0.96 10.68
N ALA A 44 1.13 -0.23 11.25
CA ALA A 44 0.69 -0.57 12.60
C ALA A 44 1.82 -0.49 13.64
N ALA A 45 3.07 -0.62 13.19
CA ALA A 45 4.25 -0.51 14.04
C ALA A 45 5.40 0.16 13.31
N ASN A 46 6.37 0.67 14.07
CA ASN A 46 7.61 1.19 13.52
C ASN A 46 8.41 0.05 12.88
N GLY A 47 9.03 0.32 11.74
CA GLY A 47 9.87 -0.64 11.03
C GLY A 47 10.29 -0.12 9.67
N GLU A 48 11.23 -0.84 9.06
CA GLU A 48 11.75 -0.49 7.74
C GLU A 48 10.78 -0.84 6.62
N PHE A 49 10.73 0.03 5.61
CA PHE A 49 10.07 -0.31 4.36
C PHE A 49 10.95 -1.22 3.50
N PHE A 50 10.32 -2.12 2.76
CA PHE A 50 11.04 -2.84 1.70
C PHE A 50 11.55 -1.84 0.66
N PHE A 51 12.87 -1.85 0.46
CA PHE A 51 13.51 -1.09 -0.59
C PHE A 51 13.22 -1.74 -1.94
N VAL A 52 12.82 -0.92 -2.91
CA VAL A 52 12.54 -1.35 -4.27
C VAL A 52 13.47 -0.56 -5.19
N SER A 53 14.56 -1.19 -5.62
CA SER A 53 15.66 -0.50 -6.32
C SER A 53 15.34 -0.05 -7.75
N ARG A 54 14.38 -0.72 -8.40
CA ARG A 54 14.08 -0.53 -9.82
C ARG A 54 13.06 0.58 -10.09
N TYR A 55 12.36 1.06 -9.07
CA TYR A 55 11.21 1.94 -9.24
C TYR A 55 11.37 3.20 -8.40
N GLY A 56 11.00 4.35 -8.97
CA GLY A 56 10.73 5.55 -8.18
C GLY A 56 9.57 5.27 -7.23
N LYS A 57 9.66 5.78 -6.00
CA LYS A 57 8.65 5.60 -4.98
C LYS A 57 8.26 6.94 -4.40
N ASP A 58 7.02 7.32 -4.67
CA ASP A 58 6.38 8.48 -4.06
C ASP A 58 5.31 7.96 -3.09
N SER A 59 5.24 8.57 -1.91
CA SER A 59 4.29 8.17 -0.88
C SER A 59 3.79 9.38 -0.12
N ASP A 60 2.47 9.50 -0.02
CA ASP A 60 1.79 10.51 0.76
C ASP A 60 1.07 9.90 1.96
N VAL A 61 1.08 10.63 3.08
CA VAL A 61 0.31 10.23 4.26
C VAL A 61 -1.10 10.76 4.11
N ALA A 62 -2.06 9.86 3.87
CA ALA A 62 -3.47 10.18 3.95
C ALA A 62 -3.87 10.40 5.42
N GLY A 63 -4.00 11.67 5.83
CA GLY A 63 -4.70 12.16 7.03
C GLY A 63 -4.63 11.33 8.33
N ARG A 64 -3.89 11.83 9.33
CA ARG A 64 -3.85 11.31 10.72
C ARG A 64 -5.25 11.07 11.29
N ARG A 65 -5.61 9.82 11.63
CA ARG A 65 -6.51 9.60 12.77
C ARG A 65 -5.72 9.91 14.04
N ARG A 66 -5.94 11.10 14.59
CA ARG A 66 -5.62 11.37 15.99
C ARG A 66 -6.69 10.66 16.82
N ASP A 67 -6.49 9.39 17.08
CA ASP A 67 -7.16 8.73 18.19
C ASP A 67 -6.23 8.89 19.40
N VAL A 68 -6.28 10.10 19.98
CA VAL A 68 -5.72 10.40 21.30
C VAL A 68 -6.85 10.14 22.30
N PRO A 69 -6.65 9.31 23.34
CA PRO A 69 -7.41 9.47 24.58
C PRO A 69 -7.01 10.78 25.28
#